data_AF-A0AAU4K9R4-F1
#
_entry.id   AF-A0AAU4K9R4-F1
#
_cell.length_a   1.000
_cell.length_b   1.000
_cell.length_c   1.000
_cell.angle_alpha   90.00
_cell.angle_beta   90.00
_cell.angle_gamma   90.00
#
_symmetry.space_group_name_H-M   'P 1'
#
loop_
_entity.id
_entity.type
_entity.pdbx_description
1 polymer ?
#
loop_
_entity_poly.entity_id
_entity_poly.type
_entity_poly.pdbx_seq_one_letter_code
_entity_poly.pdbx_strand_id
1 'polypeptide(L)'
;MKLRSFVLCKYDEARRRGDIDDWTDHSDIGASFDGRVLTAEEYQRTEDRYIAAADILARAAGASHFTLRNVFLHSPPPAWLGEVYEGRIVDKASALRMLRGHMSGDTPAAWFESEKMCMMMGFDFYMHVQIPERALASLDEIEEMGLFVLGGREQDEDEDEEVHVSRHADDTFWTEVAGGLAVRSSAQQQEARTLVVERWAGGRLGRRLWFVAADDLSSVAASVKRQALISAFIDLEIHATSRGEVARAVEAARRARSDDDGADVVIFPLAGDRELRTVTVEWDDPLPDDGDLPPGQEFGVFPWPAEDAVRLEAVVPGDDGCVTARWVASSTS
;
A
#
# COMPACT_ATOMS: atom_id res chain seq x y z
N MET A 1 -18.28 21.80 10.29
CA MET A 1 -18.02 21.62 11.74
C MET A 1 -16.51 21.53 11.89
N LYS A 2 -15.88 22.30 12.80
CA LYS A 2 -14.42 22.22 12.97
C LYS A 2 -14.08 20.96 13.77
N LEU A 3 -13.25 20.09 13.21
CA LEU A 3 -12.68 18.94 13.91
C LEU A 3 -11.38 19.36 14.60
N ARG A 4 -11.03 18.68 15.69
CA ARG A 4 -9.77 18.85 16.41
C ARG A 4 -8.96 17.56 16.32
N SER A 5 -7.66 17.70 16.05
CA SER A 5 -6.73 16.58 15.89
C SER A 5 -6.14 16.15 17.23
N PHE A 6 -6.04 14.85 17.43
CA PHE A 6 -5.38 14.19 18.54
C PHE A 6 -4.68 12.93 18.03
N VAL A 7 -3.69 12.45 18.78
CA VAL A 7 -3.07 11.16 18.59
C VAL A 7 -3.25 10.34 19.86
N LEU A 8 -3.73 9.11 19.72
CA LEU A 8 -3.86 8.15 20.82
C LEU A 8 -2.73 7.15 20.71
N CYS A 9 -2.00 6.89 21.79
CA CYS A 9 -0.91 5.93 21.77
C CYS A 9 -0.80 5.13 23.07
N LYS A 10 -0.07 4.01 23.05
CA LYS A 10 0.20 3.17 24.25
C LYS A 10 1.36 3.70 25.09
N TYR A 11 2.06 4.71 24.58
CA TYR A 11 3.32 5.18 25.12
C TYR A 11 3.14 6.47 25.93
N ASP A 12 3.80 6.53 27.10
CA ASP A 12 4.05 7.79 27.77
C ASP A 12 5.23 8.48 27.07
N GLU A 13 4.96 9.39 26.13
CA GLU A 13 5.99 10.13 25.38
C GLU A 13 7.03 10.81 26.27
N ALA A 14 6.63 11.27 27.45
CA ALA A 14 7.55 11.91 28.38
C ALA A 14 8.58 10.91 28.95
N ARG A 15 8.21 9.62 29.02
CA ARG A 15 9.10 8.52 29.44
C ARG A 15 9.86 7.89 28.28
N ARG A 16 9.27 7.87 27.07
CA ARG A 16 9.87 7.29 25.85
C ARG A 16 11.08 8.05 25.33
N ARG A 17 11.35 9.28 25.80
CA ARG A 17 12.64 9.96 25.56
C ARG A 17 13.87 9.24 26.17
N GLY A 18 13.69 8.14 26.88
CA GLY A 18 14.75 7.18 27.19
C GLY A 18 14.60 5.89 26.37
N ASP A 19 15.70 5.13 26.22
CA ASP A 19 15.78 3.84 25.51
C ASP A 19 14.98 2.75 26.24
N ILE A 20 13.66 2.86 26.28
CA ILE A 20 12.78 1.83 26.80
C ILE A 20 12.61 0.79 25.70
N ASP A 21 13.12 -0.40 25.97
CA ASP A 21 12.88 -1.61 25.19
C ASP A 21 11.40 -2.02 25.35
N ASP A 22 10.60 -1.81 24.30
CA ASP A 22 9.18 -2.11 24.25
C ASP A 22 8.82 -2.72 22.88
N TRP A 23 7.76 -3.52 22.85
CA TRP A 23 7.31 -4.20 21.64
C TRP A 23 6.61 -3.24 20.68
N THR A 24 6.73 -3.52 19.39
CA THR A 24 6.28 -2.64 18.30
C THR A 24 5.28 -3.29 17.36
N ASP A 25 5.18 -4.62 17.33
CA ASP A 25 4.21 -5.30 16.47
C ASP A 25 3.69 -6.65 17.05
N HIS A 26 2.84 -7.34 16.28
CA HIS A 26 2.28 -8.64 16.66
C HIS A 26 3.32 -9.78 16.68
N SER A 27 4.34 -9.70 15.81
CA SER A 27 5.39 -10.72 15.69
C SER A 27 6.29 -10.80 16.92
N ASP A 28 6.31 -9.74 17.74
CA ASP A 28 7.02 -9.68 19.02
C ASP A 28 6.45 -10.59 20.12
N ILE A 29 5.29 -11.24 19.92
CA ILE A 29 4.71 -12.13 20.94
C ILE A 29 5.70 -13.26 21.27
N GLY A 30 6.04 -13.38 22.54
CA GLY A 30 7.03 -14.32 23.06
C GLY A 30 8.43 -13.74 23.25
N ALA A 31 8.72 -12.56 22.68
CA ALA A 31 9.93 -11.81 22.98
C ALA A 31 9.83 -11.11 24.35
N SER A 32 11.00 -10.74 24.90
CA SER A 32 11.11 -10.12 26.23
C SER A 32 11.55 -8.68 26.08
N PHE A 33 10.78 -7.78 26.71
CA PHE A 33 10.98 -6.33 26.71
C PHE A 33 10.99 -5.84 28.16
N ASP A 34 12.03 -5.10 28.54
CA ASP A 34 12.24 -4.66 29.95
C ASP A 34 12.04 -5.80 30.98
N GLY A 35 12.58 -6.99 30.65
CA GLY A 35 12.49 -8.19 31.49
C GLY A 35 11.11 -8.84 31.58
N ARG A 36 10.14 -8.46 30.73
CA ARG A 36 8.80 -9.03 30.65
C ARG A 36 8.55 -9.64 29.27
N VAL A 37 8.02 -10.86 29.24
CA VAL A 37 7.62 -11.50 27.98
C VAL A 37 6.28 -10.93 27.51
N LEU A 38 6.22 -10.48 26.25
CA LEU A 38 4.97 -10.11 25.61
C LEU A 38 4.13 -11.37 25.41
N THR A 39 2.91 -11.38 25.96
CA THR A 39 1.96 -12.47 25.78
C THR A 39 0.89 -12.09 24.77
N ALA A 40 0.30 -13.08 24.11
CA ALA A 40 -0.85 -12.87 23.23
C ALA A 40 -2.02 -12.17 23.95
N GLU A 41 -2.22 -12.44 25.25
CA GLU A 41 -3.26 -11.79 26.06
C GLU A 41 -2.98 -10.29 26.24
N GLU A 42 -1.73 -9.90 26.52
CA GLU A 42 -1.39 -8.47 26.69
C GLU A 42 -1.44 -7.72 25.36
N TYR A 43 -0.99 -8.35 24.27
CA TYR A 43 -1.14 -7.81 22.93
C TYR A 43 -2.62 -7.56 22.60
N GLN A 44 -3.47 -8.58 22.76
CA GLN A 44 -4.91 -8.48 22.53
C GLN A 44 -5.57 -7.42 23.41
N ARG A 45 -5.18 -7.33 24.69
CA ARG A 45 -5.67 -6.30 25.61
C ARG A 45 -5.33 -4.90 25.12
N THR A 46 -4.16 -4.71 24.52
CA THR A 46 -3.75 -3.43 23.95
C THR A 46 -4.56 -3.09 22.70
N GLU A 47 -4.78 -4.04 21.79
CA GLU A 47 -5.70 -3.83 20.66
C GLU A 47 -7.11 -3.47 21.14
N ASP A 48 -7.62 -4.17 22.16
CA ASP A 48 -8.95 -3.95 22.71
C ASP A 48 -9.13 -2.51 23.21
N ARG A 49 -8.10 -1.91 23.83
CA ARG A 49 -8.11 -0.50 24.26
C ARG A 49 -8.28 0.43 23.06
N TYR A 50 -7.54 0.22 21.98
CA TYR A 50 -7.65 1.04 20.77
C TYR A 50 -9.01 0.92 20.10
N ILE A 51 -9.53 -0.31 19.98
CA ILE A 51 -10.85 -0.53 19.38
C ILE A 51 -11.96 0.07 20.24
N ALA A 52 -11.84 -0.03 21.57
CA ALA A 52 -12.77 0.63 22.48
C ALA A 52 -12.72 2.15 22.33
N ALA A 53 -11.53 2.74 22.27
CA ALA A 53 -11.35 4.18 22.08
C ALA A 53 -11.97 4.66 20.76
N ALA A 54 -11.70 3.99 19.65
CA ALA A 54 -12.29 4.30 18.35
C ALA A 54 -13.82 4.18 18.37
N ASP A 55 -14.38 3.16 19.03
CA ASP A 55 -15.82 3.00 19.17
C ASP A 55 -16.47 4.10 20.02
N ILE A 56 -15.84 4.47 21.14
CA ILE A 56 -16.29 5.57 22.01
C ILE A 56 -16.33 6.88 21.21
N LEU A 57 -15.24 7.21 20.51
CA LEU A 57 -15.16 8.43 19.70
C LEU A 57 -16.19 8.42 18.56
N ALA A 58 -16.34 7.30 17.85
CA ALA A 58 -17.35 7.16 16.80
C ALA A 58 -18.77 7.36 17.33
N ARG A 59 -19.10 6.79 18.50
CA ARG A 59 -20.40 7.00 19.16
C ARG A 59 -20.61 8.46 19.56
N ALA A 60 -19.63 9.08 20.23
CA ALA A 60 -19.72 10.48 20.66
C ALA A 60 -19.79 11.46 19.48
N ALA A 61 -19.06 11.18 18.40
CA ALA A 61 -19.11 11.92 17.16
C ALA A 61 -20.38 11.61 16.34
N GLY A 62 -21.14 10.57 16.66
CA GLY A 62 -22.30 10.13 15.88
C GLY A 62 -21.95 9.64 14.47
N ALA A 63 -20.73 9.13 14.29
CA ALA A 63 -20.24 8.52 13.06
C ALA A 63 -20.61 7.03 13.03
N SER A 64 -21.25 6.59 11.95
CA SER A 64 -21.70 5.19 11.76
C SER A 64 -21.19 4.57 10.47
N HIS A 65 -20.69 5.40 9.56
CA HIS A 65 -20.18 5.03 8.26
C HIS A 65 -18.94 5.87 7.97
N PHE A 66 -17.98 5.26 7.29
CA PHE A 66 -16.69 5.87 6.97
C PHE A 66 -16.37 5.62 5.51
N THR A 67 -15.89 6.65 4.83
CA THR A 67 -15.26 6.58 3.53
C THR A 67 -13.80 6.21 3.73
N LEU A 68 -13.34 5.15 3.06
CA LEU A 68 -11.94 4.78 3.04
C LEU A 68 -11.16 5.77 2.18
N ARG A 69 -10.09 6.33 2.75
CA ARG A 69 -9.18 7.29 2.13
C ARG A 69 -7.74 6.84 2.25
N ASN A 70 -6.91 7.17 1.27
CA ASN A 70 -5.49 6.80 1.22
C ASN A 70 -5.31 5.32 1.58
N VAL A 71 -6.08 4.46 0.91
CA VAL A 71 -6.08 3.02 1.17
C VAL A 71 -4.70 2.46 0.87
N PHE A 72 -4.06 1.88 1.89
CA PHE A 72 -2.76 1.25 1.80
C PHE A 72 -2.89 -0.26 2.06
N LEU A 73 -2.41 -1.06 1.11
CA LEU A 73 -2.60 -2.51 1.11
C LEU A 73 -1.24 -3.20 1.21
N HIS A 74 -0.92 -3.74 2.39
CA HIS A 74 0.24 -4.61 2.60
C HIS A 74 -0.09 -6.11 2.52
N SER A 75 -1.37 -6.47 2.41
CA SER A 75 -1.83 -7.86 2.32
C SER A 75 -3.20 -7.98 1.62
N PRO A 76 -3.57 -9.18 1.10
CA PRO A 76 -4.89 -9.41 0.50
C PRO A 76 -6.01 -9.02 1.46
N PRO A 77 -7.00 -8.21 1.02
CA PRO A 77 -8.12 -7.92 1.90
C PRO A 77 -8.79 -9.25 2.26
N PRO A 78 -9.07 -9.49 3.54
CA PRO A 78 -9.67 -10.75 3.95
C PRO A 78 -11.06 -10.90 3.32
N ALA A 79 -11.50 -12.16 3.12
CA ALA A 79 -12.72 -12.46 2.37
C ALA A 79 -13.98 -11.74 2.89
N TRP A 80 -14.07 -11.50 4.19
CA TRP A 80 -15.19 -10.77 4.81
C TRP A 80 -15.23 -9.29 4.42
N LEU A 81 -14.07 -8.70 4.11
CA LEU A 81 -13.95 -7.30 3.74
C LEU A 81 -14.35 -7.11 2.27
N GLY A 82 -14.07 -8.07 1.39
CA GLY A 82 -14.36 -7.97 -0.04
C GLY A 82 -13.49 -6.92 -0.73
N GLU A 83 -14.02 -6.24 -1.76
CA GLU A 83 -13.24 -5.30 -2.58
C GLU A 83 -12.94 -3.98 -1.85
N VAL A 84 -11.68 -3.60 -1.66
CA VAL A 84 -11.29 -2.36 -0.95
C VAL A 84 -10.73 -1.34 -1.94
N TYR A 85 -11.42 -0.23 -2.21
CA TYR A 85 -10.99 0.89 -3.07
C TYR A 85 -11.09 2.23 -2.33
N GLU A 86 -10.35 3.21 -2.85
CA GLU A 86 -10.48 4.62 -2.50
C GLU A 86 -11.94 5.09 -2.65
N GLY A 87 -12.48 5.75 -1.62
CA GLY A 87 -13.86 6.22 -1.61
C GLY A 87 -14.91 5.16 -1.25
N ARG A 88 -14.52 3.90 -0.97
CA ARG A 88 -15.47 2.88 -0.49
C ARG A 88 -16.06 3.29 0.85
N ILE A 89 -17.36 3.12 1.01
CA ILE A 89 -18.05 3.33 2.29
C ILE A 89 -18.14 2.00 3.04
N VAL A 90 -17.72 2.00 4.31
CA VAL A 90 -17.85 0.89 5.25
C VAL A 90 -18.64 1.33 6.48
N ASP A 91 -19.32 0.39 7.14
CA ASP A 91 -19.96 0.67 8.42
C ASP A 91 -18.93 0.73 9.57
N LYS A 92 -19.35 1.25 10.72
CA LYS A 92 -18.50 1.34 11.92
C LYS A 92 -17.93 -0.02 12.32
N ALA A 93 -18.72 -1.09 12.26
CA ALA A 93 -18.26 -2.42 12.66
C ALA A 93 -17.11 -2.92 11.78
N SER A 94 -17.22 -2.71 10.46
CA SER A 94 -16.17 -3.03 9.50
C SER A 94 -14.94 -2.15 9.69
N ALA A 95 -15.12 -0.84 9.93
CA ALA A 95 -14.01 0.08 10.20
C ALA A 95 -13.21 -0.34 11.45
N LEU A 96 -13.89 -0.65 12.55
CA LEU A 96 -13.23 -1.14 13.78
C LEU A 96 -12.52 -2.47 13.57
N ARG A 97 -13.10 -3.38 12.77
CA ARG A 97 -12.46 -4.65 12.42
C ARG A 97 -11.22 -4.46 11.56
N MET A 98 -11.24 -3.49 10.65
CA MET A 98 -10.06 -3.10 9.86
C MET A 98 -8.99 -2.43 10.72
N LEU A 99 -9.35 -1.55 11.66
CA LEU A 99 -8.37 -0.96 12.58
C LEU A 99 -7.64 -2.03 13.39
N ARG A 100 -8.37 -3.06 13.85
CA ARG A 100 -7.76 -4.19 14.57
C ARG A 100 -6.82 -4.98 13.66
N GLY A 101 -7.32 -5.42 12.51
CA GLY A 101 -6.51 -6.20 11.59
C GLY A 101 -5.29 -5.42 11.07
N HIS A 102 -5.31 -4.10 11.08
CA HIS A 102 -4.15 -3.31 10.69
C HIS A 102 -3.01 -3.48 11.71
N MET A 103 -3.30 -3.41 13.01
CA MET A 103 -2.31 -3.63 14.07
C MET A 103 -1.69 -5.04 14.01
N SER A 104 -2.48 -6.06 13.63
CA SER A 104 -2.00 -7.44 13.49
C SER A 104 -1.38 -7.76 12.13
N GLY A 105 -1.46 -6.85 11.15
CA GLY A 105 -1.03 -7.08 9.77
C GLY A 105 -2.03 -7.83 8.87
N ASP A 106 -3.21 -8.19 9.40
CA ASP A 106 -4.24 -8.97 8.69
C ASP A 106 -5.16 -8.15 7.77
N THR A 107 -5.18 -6.83 7.90
CA THR A 107 -6.03 -5.96 7.06
C THR A 107 -5.32 -4.72 6.56
N PRO A 108 -5.78 -4.16 5.43
CA PRO A 108 -5.21 -2.95 4.84
C PRO A 108 -5.31 -1.75 5.78
N ALA A 109 -4.34 -0.84 5.70
CA ALA A 109 -4.45 0.49 6.30
C ALA A 109 -5.38 1.39 5.47
N ALA A 110 -6.05 2.31 6.14
CA ALA A 110 -6.78 3.38 5.49
C ALA A 110 -7.07 4.47 6.51
N TRP A 111 -7.27 5.69 6.01
CA TRP A 111 -8.01 6.71 6.73
C TRP A 111 -9.51 6.39 6.65
N PHE A 112 -10.18 6.41 7.80
CA PHE A 112 -11.63 6.26 7.92
C PHE A 112 -12.25 7.64 8.09
N GLU A 113 -12.63 8.24 6.97
CA GLU A 113 -13.13 9.61 6.92
C GLU A 113 -14.67 9.66 7.00
N SER A 114 -15.21 10.59 7.77
CA SER A 114 -16.62 10.96 7.72
C SER A 114 -16.75 12.46 7.94
N GLU A 115 -17.92 13.05 7.65
CA GLU A 115 -18.18 14.47 7.96
C GLU A 115 -18.07 14.80 9.46
N LYS A 116 -18.04 13.77 10.32
CA LYS A 116 -18.14 13.91 11.77
C LYS A 116 -16.86 13.57 12.51
N MET A 117 -16.01 12.72 11.93
CA MET A 117 -14.69 12.39 12.46
C MET A 117 -13.82 11.75 11.37
N CYS A 118 -12.51 11.80 11.57
CA CYS A 118 -11.53 11.04 10.81
C CYS A 118 -10.71 10.18 11.78
N MET A 119 -10.26 9.00 11.37
CA MET A 119 -9.31 8.19 12.14
C MET A 119 -8.40 7.36 11.24
N MET A 120 -7.16 7.11 11.68
CA MET A 120 -6.19 6.24 11.02
C MET A 120 -5.31 5.60 12.10
N MET A 121 -4.95 4.33 11.90
CA MET A 121 -3.99 3.62 12.75
C MET A 121 -2.68 3.51 12.01
N GLY A 122 -1.59 4.01 12.61
CA GLY A 122 -0.23 3.77 12.15
C GLY A 122 0.28 2.40 12.59
N PHE A 123 1.34 1.94 11.93
CA PHE A 123 1.97 0.64 12.17
C PHE A 123 2.67 0.55 13.54
N ASP A 124 2.95 1.69 14.16
CA ASP A 124 3.78 1.89 15.35
C ASP A 124 2.95 2.15 16.62
N PHE A 125 1.65 1.84 16.59
CA PHE A 125 0.68 2.11 17.67
C PHE A 125 0.43 3.59 17.94
N TYR A 126 0.42 4.43 16.90
CA TYR A 126 -0.14 5.77 16.97
C TYR A 126 -1.45 5.82 16.18
N MET A 127 -2.56 6.13 16.85
CA MET A 127 -3.85 6.32 16.21
C MET A 127 -4.17 7.80 16.09
N HIS A 128 -4.18 8.30 14.86
CA HIS A 128 -4.53 9.68 14.55
C HIS A 128 -6.06 9.79 14.51
N VAL A 129 -6.63 10.76 15.22
CA VAL A 129 -8.07 11.00 15.24
C VAL A 129 -8.38 12.49 15.10
N GLN A 130 -9.41 12.79 14.32
CA GLN A 130 -9.98 14.13 14.21
C GLN A 130 -11.43 14.07 14.66
N ILE A 131 -11.77 14.74 15.75
CA ILE A 131 -13.08 14.61 16.41
C ILE A 131 -13.76 15.95 16.64
N PRO A 132 -15.10 16.00 16.76
CA PRO A 132 -15.82 17.23 17.03
C PRO A 132 -15.76 17.59 18.52
N GLU A 133 -16.03 18.85 18.84
CA GLU A 133 -15.99 19.37 20.22
C GLU A 133 -16.83 18.55 21.22
N ARG A 134 -17.98 18.03 20.77
CA ARG A 134 -18.86 17.17 21.60
C ARG A 134 -18.25 15.83 22.01
N ALA A 135 -17.20 15.38 21.33
CA ALA A 135 -16.52 14.12 21.61
C ALA A 135 -15.27 14.30 22.49
N LEU A 136 -14.89 15.55 22.82
CA LEU A 136 -13.69 15.82 23.62
C LEU A 136 -13.77 15.24 25.04
N ALA A 137 -14.97 15.24 25.64
CA ALA A 137 -15.19 14.67 26.96
C ALA A 137 -14.94 13.14 27.02
N SER A 138 -14.88 12.47 25.85
CA SER A 138 -14.53 11.06 25.79
C SER A 138 -13.03 10.78 25.88
N LEU A 139 -12.18 11.80 25.77
CA LEU A 139 -10.72 11.63 25.89
C LEU A 139 -10.33 11.22 27.31
N ASP A 140 -10.98 11.78 28.34
CA ASP A 140 -10.74 11.41 29.74
C ASP A 140 -11.00 9.90 29.98
N GLU A 141 -12.10 9.36 29.43
CA GLU A 141 -12.42 7.92 29.49
C GLU A 141 -11.35 7.08 28.78
N ILE A 142 -10.79 7.58 27.68
CA ILE A 142 -9.73 6.91 26.92
C ILE A 142 -8.41 6.88 27.70
N GLU A 143 -8.08 7.95 28.41
CA GLU A 143 -6.93 7.99 29.31
C GLU A 143 -7.08 7.01 30.47
N GLU A 144 -8.28 6.91 31.06
CA GLU A 144 -8.58 5.94 32.12
C GLU A 144 -8.43 4.48 31.66
N MET A 145 -8.61 4.18 30.37
CA MET A 145 -8.35 2.85 29.80
C MET A 145 -6.85 2.52 29.65
N GLY A 146 -5.97 3.51 29.83
CA GLY A 146 -4.52 3.37 29.76
C GLY A 146 -3.91 3.71 28.41
N LEU A 147 -4.62 4.43 27.53
CA LEU A 147 -4.03 5.07 26.36
C LEU A 147 -3.63 6.51 26.70
N PHE A 148 -2.57 7.01 26.09
CA PHE A 148 -2.15 8.40 26.21
C PHE A 148 -2.77 9.22 25.09
N VAL A 149 -3.23 10.43 25.43
CA VAL A 149 -3.79 11.37 24.46
C VAL A 149 -2.78 12.49 24.23
N LEU A 150 -2.26 12.57 23.01
CA LEU A 150 -1.36 13.62 22.55
C LEU A 150 -2.14 14.62 21.70
N GLY A 151 -1.89 15.92 21.88
CA GLY A 151 -2.48 16.98 21.05
C GLY A 151 -3.42 17.93 21.79
N GLY A 152 -4.26 18.66 21.03
CA GLY A 152 -5.09 19.77 21.51
C GLY A 152 -4.62 21.17 21.10
N ARG A 153 -3.50 21.27 20.36
CA ARG A 153 -3.12 22.49 19.63
C ARG A 153 -3.72 22.42 18.22
N GLU A 154 -4.12 23.57 17.69
CA GLU A 154 -4.28 23.72 16.24
C GLU A 154 -2.94 23.29 15.65
N GLN A 155 -2.90 22.18 14.93
CA GLN A 155 -1.69 21.76 14.23
C GLN A 155 -1.45 22.87 13.21
N ASP A 156 -0.39 23.65 13.42
CA ASP A 156 0.23 24.40 12.33
C ASP A 156 0.56 23.36 11.26
N GLU A 157 0.24 23.68 10.01
CA GLU A 157 0.12 22.79 8.85
C GLU A 157 1.46 22.16 8.37
N ASP A 158 2.47 22.05 9.25
CA ASP A 158 3.88 21.93 8.87
C ASP A 158 4.59 20.64 9.37
N GLU A 159 3.86 19.55 9.61
CA GLU A 159 4.48 18.22 9.56
C GLU A 159 3.99 17.54 8.27
N ASP A 160 4.79 17.73 7.22
CA ASP A 160 4.80 16.92 6.00
C ASP A 160 5.10 15.45 6.39
N GLU A 161 4.21 14.78 7.13
CA GLU A 161 4.09 13.34 7.00
C GLU A 161 3.85 13.12 5.51
N GLU A 162 4.78 12.45 4.83
CA GLU A 162 4.59 12.07 3.44
C GLU A 162 3.33 11.21 3.37
N VAL A 163 2.19 11.86 3.11
CA VAL A 163 0.95 11.17 2.84
C VAL A 163 1.23 10.41 1.56
N HIS A 164 1.44 9.10 1.70
CA HIS A 164 1.48 8.18 0.57
C HIS A 164 0.11 8.24 -0.10
N VAL A 165 -0.05 9.14 -1.08
CA VAL A 165 -1.28 9.30 -1.84
C VAL A 165 -1.33 8.17 -2.86
N SER A 166 -1.98 7.06 -2.49
CA SER A 166 -2.30 6.01 -3.45
C SER A 166 -3.16 6.57 -4.58
N ARG A 167 -2.65 6.47 -5.82
CA ARG A 167 -3.38 6.94 -7.01
C ARG A 167 -4.48 5.98 -7.39
N HIS A 168 -5.58 6.53 -7.91
CA HIS A 168 -6.76 5.77 -8.25
C HIS A 168 -7.20 6.05 -9.69
N ALA A 169 -7.95 5.10 -10.27
CA ALA A 169 -8.44 5.13 -11.63
C ALA A 169 -9.54 6.18 -11.80
N ASP A 170 -9.14 7.44 -11.98
CA ASP A 170 -9.99 8.58 -12.32
C ASP A 170 -9.56 9.26 -13.62
N ASP A 171 -10.35 10.25 -14.05
CA ASP A 171 -10.11 10.98 -15.31
C ASP A 171 -8.77 11.74 -15.27
N THR A 172 -8.34 12.18 -14.08
CA THR A 172 -7.05 12.85 -13.86
C THR A 172 -5.88 11.93 -14.16
N PHE A 173 -5.87 10.74 -13.55
CA PHE A 173 -4.85 9.73 -13.77
C PHE A 173 -4.71 9.38 -15.25
N TRP A 174 -5.82 9.06 -15.92
CA TRP A 174 -5.78 8.65 -17.32
C TRP A 174 -5.31 9.77 -18.26
N THR A 175 -5.66 11.02 -17.95
CA THR A 175 -5.18 12.20 -18.70
C THR A 175 -3.67 12.36 -18.57
N GLU A 176 -3.11 12.16 -17.38
CA GLU A 176 -1.67 12.25 -17.17
C GLU A 176 -0.90 11.14 -17.89
N VAL A 177 -1.39 9.90 -17.84
CA VAL A 177 -0.80 8.78 -18.58
C VAL A 177 -0.79 9.07 -20.10
N ALA A 178 -1.89 9.60 -20.63
CA ALA A 178 -1.98 9.98 -22.04
C ALA A 178 -0.95 11.08 -22.39
N GLY A 179 -0.84 12.09 -21.53
CA GLY A 179 0.13 13.19 -21.68
C GLY A 179 1.57 12.69 -21.68
N GLY A 180 1.93 11.81 -20.74
CA GLY A 180 3.26 11.23 -20.65
C GLY A 180 3.63 10.39 -21.88
N LEU A 181 2.71 9.56 -22.37
CA LEU A 181 2.90 8.80 -23.61
C LEU A 181 3.08 9.70 -24.83
N ALA A 182 2.32 10.80 -24.93
CA ALA A 182 2.44 11.74 -26.04
C ALA A 182 3.80 12.45 -26.05
N VAL A 183 4.30 12.85 -24.88
CA VAL A 183 5.63 13.46 -24.73
C VAL A 183 6.73 12.47 -25.12
N ARG A 184 6.69 11.24 -24.60
CA ARG A 184 7.67 10.19 -24.93
C ARG A 184 7.65 9.83 -26.42
N SER A 185 6.46 9.70 -27.00
CA SER A 185 6.33 9.36 -28.41
C SER A 185 6.97 10.41 -29.32
N SER A 186 6.77 11.68 -28.96
CA SER A 186 7.37 12.82 -29.67
C SER A 186 8.90 12.84 -29.52
N ALA A 187 9.42 12.54 -28.32
CA ALA A 187 10.86 12.53 -28.05
C ALA A 187 11.60 11.38 -28.77
N GLN A 188 10.98 10.20 -28.83
CA GLN A 188 11.58 9.00 -29.43
C GLN A 188 11.29 8.85 -30.93
N GLN A 189 10.43 9.70 -31.50
CA GLN A 189 9.93 9.58 -32.88
C GLN A 189 9.31 8.20 -33.20
N GLN A 190 8.76 7.55 -32.18
CA GLN A 190 8.11 6.24 -32.25
C GLN A 190 6.93 6.22 -31.27
N GLU A 191 5.94 5.37 -31.51
CA GLU A 191 4.86 5.13 -30.54
C GLU A 191 5.43 4.65 -29.19
N ALA A 192 5.27 5.48 -28.16
CA ALA A 192 5.62 5.09 -26.79
C ALA A 192 4.54 4.18 -26.21
N ARG A 193 4.98 3.27 -25.35
CA ARG A 193 4.13 2.37 -24.60
C ARG A 193 4.52 2.39 -23.13
N THR A 194 3.55 2.13 -22.28
CA THR A 194 3.75 2.06 -20.83
C THR A 194 3.10 0.80 -20.29
N LEU A 195 3.57 0.36 -19.12
CA LEU A 195 2.87 -0.66 -18.35
C LEU A 195 1.91 0.01 -17.38
N VAL A 196 0.64 -0.39 -17.43
CA VAL A 196 -0.36 -0.06 -16.42
C VAL A 196 -0.63 -1.32 -15.61
N VAL A 197 -0.63 -1.19 -14.29
CA VAL A 197 -0.86 -2.29 -13.36
C VAL A 197 -2.09 -1.98 -12.54
N GLU A 198 -3.02 -2.93 -12.51
CA GLU A 198 -4.12 -2.86 -11.56
C GLU A 198 -3.58 -3.12 -10.15
N ARG A 199 -3.37 -2.04 -9.40
CA ARG A 199 -3.14 -2.13 -7.96
C ARG A 199 -4.48 -2.32 -7.27
N TRP A 200 -4.42 -2.65 -6.01
CA TRP A 200 -5.46 -3.47 -5.42
C TRP A 200 -6.67 -2.62 -5.06
N ALA A 201 -7.80 -2.86 -5.75
CA ALA A 201 -9.15 -2.60 -5.28
C ALA A 201 -10.27 -3.08 -6.24
N GLY A 202 -10.73 -4.33 -6.09
CA GLY A 202 -11.67 -4.97 -7.04
C GLY A 202 -10.99 -5.56 -8.28
N GLY A 203 -9.67 -5.38 -8.39
CA GLY A 203 -8.80 -6.02 -9.38
C GLY A 203 -8.26 -7.38 -8.92
N ARG A 204 -7.50 -8.03 -9.80
CA ARG A 204 -6.86 -9.33 -9.52
C ARG A 204 -5.49 -9.20 -8.85
N LEU A 205 -5.32 -8.29 -7.91
CA LEU A 205 -4.12 -8.28 -7.06
C LEU A 205 -2.79 -8.13 -7.85
N GLY A 206 -2.67 -7.17 -8.78
CA GLY A 206 -1.48 -7.03 -9.61
C GLY A 206 -1.34 -8.10 -10.71
N ARG A 207 -2.22 -9.11 -10.77
CA ARG A 207 -2.26 -10.12 -11.84
C ARG A 207 -2.77 -9.57 -13.18
N ARG A 208 -3.08 -8.27 -13.24
CA ARG A 208 -3.48 -7.57 -14.47
C ARG A 208 -2.47 -6.50 -14.77
N LEU A 209 -1.63 -6.82 -15.76
CA LEU A 209 -0.73 -5.90 -16.41
C LEU A 209 -1.27 -5.60 -17.79
N TRP A 210 -1.27 -4.32 -18.17
CA TRP A 210 -1.52 -3.90 -19.54
C TRP A 210 -0.30 -3.23 -20.12
N PHE A 211 0.05 -3.60 -21.35
CA PHE A 211 1.02 -2.88 -22.16
C PHE A 211 0.27 -1.97 -23.13
N VAL A 212 0.32 -0.67 -22.89
CA VAL A 212 -0.65 0.28 -23.43
C VAL A 212 0.05 1.37 -24.24
N ALA A 213 -0.43 1.59 -25.46
CA ALA A 213 -0.14 2.76 -26.27
C ALA A 213 -1.23 3.85 -26.09
N ALA A 214 -0.96 5.07 -26.55
CA ALA A 214 -1.90 6.19 -26.40
C ALA A 214 -3.30 5.89 -26.99
N ASP A 215 -3.33 5.24 -28.16
CA ASP A 215 -4.58 4.91 -28.88
C ASP A 215 -5.42 3.84 -28.15
N ASP A 216 -4.78 2.99 -27.34
CA ASP A 216 -5.43 1.91 -26.61
C ASP A 216 -5.92 2.32 -25.22
N LEU A 217 -5.45 3.46 -24.71
CA LEU A 217 -5.63 3.87 -23.32
C LEU A 217 -7.11 4.00 -22.91
N SER A 218 -7.95 4.51 -23.81
CA SER A 218 -9.40 4.63 -23.55
C SER A 218 -10.07 3.27 -23.35
N SER A 219 -9.62 2.23 -24.06
CA SER A 219 -10.15 0.88 -23.93
C SER A 219 -9.71 0.23 -22.62
N VAL A 220 -8.46 0.48 -22.19
CA VAL A 220 -7.95 -0.03 -20.91
C VAL A 220 -8.66 0.67 -19.76
N ALA A 221 -8.77 2.01 -19.81
CA ALA A 221 -9.50 2.80 -18.81
C ALA A 221 -10.95 2.33 -18.61
N ALA A 222 -11.64 1.97 -19.70
CA ALA A 222 -13.00 1.43 -19.63
C ALA A 222 -13.10 0.01 -19.02
N SER A 223 -12.00 -0.76 -19.05
CA SER A 223 -11.92 -2.10 -18.47
C SER A 223 -11.55 -2.12 -16.99
N VAL A 224 -10.94 -1.03 -16.51
CA VAL A 224 -10.55 -0.85 -15.11
C VAL A 224 -11.72 -0.27 -14.33
N LYS A 225 -11.97 -0.80 -13.13
CA LYS A 225 -13.00 -0.27 -12.25
C LYS A 225 -12.64 1.15 -11.83
N ARG A 226 -13.59 2.08 -11.93
CA ARG A 226 -13.39 3.46 -11.45
C ARG A 226 -13.00 3.46 -9.98
N GLN A 227 -12.04 4.30 -9.61
CA GLN A 227 -11.44 4.37 -8.26
C GLN A 227 -10.62 3.13 -7.84
N ALA A 228 -10.39 2.17 -8.74
CA ALA A 228 -9.41 1.13 -8.46
C ALA A 228 -8.02 1.74 -8.27
N LEU A 229 -7.22 1.24 -7.34
CA LEU A 229 -5.84 1.69 -7.21
C LEU A 229 -5.05 1.23 -8.43
N ILE A 230 -4.26 2.08 -9.05
CA ILE A 230 -3.50 1.72 -10.25
C ILE A 230 -2.15 2.43 -10.29
N SER A 231 -1.17 1.80 -10.94
CA SER A 231 0.12 2.40 -11.25
C SER A 231 0.38 2.36 -12.75
N ALA A 232 1.07 3.37 -13.26
CA ALA A 232 1.53 3.44 -14.64
C ALA A 232 3.01 3.78 -14.64
N PHE A 233 3.80 3.04 -15.42
CA PHE A 233 5.24 3.19 -15.47
C PHE A 233 5.64 3.92 -16.74
N ILE A 234 5.39 5.24 -16.77
CA ILE A 234 5.54 6.06 -17.99
C ILE A 234 6.99 6.07 -18.45
N ASP A 235 7.96 6.08 -17.54
CA ASP A 235 9.40 6.18 -17.84
C ASP A 235 10.14 4.84 -17.81
N LEU A 236 9.42 3.73 -17.63
CA LEU A 236 10.05 2.42 -17.58
C LEU A 236 10.65 2.05 -18.93
N GLU A 237 11.90 1.60 -18.89
CA GLU A 237 12.61 1.06 -20.03
C GLU A 237 12.36 -0.45 -20.12
N ILE A 238 11.77 -0.87 -21.24
CA ILE A 238 11.47 -2.27 -21.53
C ILE A 238 12.44 -2.73 -22.61
N HIS A 239 13.25 -3.73 -22.30
CA HIS A 239 14.14 -4.35 -23.26
C HIS A 239 13.40 -5.44 -24.05
N ALA A 240 13.23 -5.21 -25.35
CA ALA A 240 12.67 -6.21 -26.25
C ALA A 240 13.72 -7.27 -26.59
N THR A 241 13.36 -8.55 -26.44
CA THR A 241 14.25 -9.69 -26.74
C THR A 241 13.48 -10.84 -27.39
N SER A 242 14.21 -11.79 -27.98
CA SER A 242 13.64 -13.02 -28.54
C SER A 242 13.60 -14.14 -27.51
N ARG A 243 12.74 -15.14 -27.70
CA ARG A 243 12.58 -16.28 -26.78
C ARG A 243 13.90 -16.93 -26.35
N GLY A 244 14.80 -17.18 -27.30
CA GLY A 244 16.11 -17.82 -27.03
C GLY A 244 17.13 -16.92 -26.32
N GLU A 245 16.82 -15.64 -26.15
CA GLU A 245 17.70 -14.61 -25.59
C GLU A 245 17.18 -14.05 -24.25
N VAL A 246 16.03 -14.54 -23.76
CA VAL A 246 15.42 -14.07 -22.52
C VAL A 246 16.33 -14.25 -21.32
N ALA A 247 16.95 -15.42 -21.13
CA ALA A 247 17.84 -15.67 -20.00
C ALA A 247 19.02 -14.68 -19.95
N ARG A 248 19.59 -14.32 -21.11
CA ARG A 248 20.67 -13.33 -21.22
C ARG A 248 20.16 -11.92 -20.90
N ALA A 249 18.96 -11.58 -21.35
CA ALA A 249 18.33 -10.29 -21.05
C ALA A 249 18.01 -10.14 -19.55
N VAL A 250 17.54 -11.21 -18.89
CA VAL A 250 17.30 -11.23 -17.44
C VAL A 250 18.61 -11.00 -16.68
N GLU A 251 19.66 -11.72 -17.05
CA GLU A 251 20.97 -11.57 -16.42
C GLU A 251 21.54 -10.15 -16.61
N ALA A 252 21.35 -9.55 -17.78
CA ALA A 252 21.74 -8.17 -18.05
C ALA A 252 20.92 -7.16 -17.22
N ALA A 253 19.61 -7.35 -17.10
CA ALA A 253 18.72 -6.51 -16.30
C ALA A 253 19.10 -6.56 -14.81
N ARG A 254 19.44 -7.76 -14.30
CA ARG A 254 19.96 -7.95 -12.95
C ARG A 254 21.24 -7.15 -12.72
N ARG A 255 22.25 -7.32 -13.58
CA ARG A 255 23.55 -6.62 -13.46
C ARG A 255 23.46 -5.09 -13.58
N ALA A 256 22.43 -4.58 -14.24
CA ALA A 256 22.26 -3.14 -14.42
C ALA A 256 21.86 -2.41 -13.12
N ARG A 257 21.39 -3.13 -12.10
CA ARG A 257 21.20 -2.59 -10.74
C ARG A 257 22.45 -2.83 -9.91
N SER A 258 23.03 -1.75 -9.43
CA SER A 258 24.30 -1.70 -8.69
C SER A 258 24.17 -1.90 -7.18
N ASP A 259 22.95 -2.04 -6.68
CA ASP A 259 22.66 -2.00 -5.25
C ASP A 259 22.63 -3.44 -4.68
N ASP A 260 23.15 -3.61 -3.46
CA ASP A 260 23.51 -4.90 -2.84
C ASP A 260 22.34 -5.90 -2.72
N ASP A 261 21.09 -5.47 -2.90
CA ASP A 261 19.88 -6.30 -2.75
C ASP A 261 19.28 -6.79 -4.08
N GLY A 262 19.84 -6.40 -5.24
CA GLY A 262 19.34 -6.87 -6.53
C GLY A 262 17.90 -6.46 -6.85
N ALA A 263 17.36 -6.91 -7.98
CA ALA A 263 15.95 -6.69 -8.31
C ALA A 263 15.37 -7.85 -9.10
N ASP A 264 14.12 -8.19 -8.77
CA ASP A 264 13.32 -9.13 -9.53
C ASP A 264 13.17 -8.65 -10.97
N VAL A 265 13.08 -9.58 -11.91
CA VAL A 265 12.95 -9.25 -13.34
C VAL A 265 11.61 -9.75 -13.85
N VAL A 266 10.84 -8.87 -14.49
CA VAL A 266 9.55 -9.20 -15.08
C VAL A 266 9.68 -9.40 -16.59
N ILE A 267 9.06 -10.48 -17.05
CA ILE A 267 9.05 -10.94 -18.44
C ILE A 267 7.60 -11.06 -18.91
N PHE A 268 7.30 -10.55 -20.10
CA PHE A 268 5.98 -10.65 -20.71
C PHE A 268 6.06 -10.72 -22.24
N PRO A 269 5.11 -11.34 -22.94
CA PRO A 269 5.11 -11.39 -24.40
C PRO A 269 4.76 -10.02 -24.99
N LEU A 270 5.53 -9.56 -25.99
CA LEU A 270 5.26 -8.29 -26.69
C LEU A 270 4.12 -8.40 -27.71
N ALA A 271 3.95 -9.60 -28.28
CA ALA A 271 2.86 -9.92 -29.18
C ALA A 271 1.79 -10.72 -28.42
N GLY A 272 0.56 -10.20 -28.36
CA GLY A 272 -0.53 -10.87 -27.66
C GLY A 272 -1.69 -9.96 -27.31
N ASP A 273 -2.55 -10.47 -26.42
CA ASP A 273 -3.63 -9.69 -25.82
C ASP A 273 -3.08 -8.55 -24.95
N ARG A 274 -3.88 -7.49 -24.78
CA ARG A 274 -3.50 -6.33 -23.98
C ARG A 274 -3.34 -6.65 -22.50
N GLU A 275 -4.06 -7.65 -21.97
CA GLU A 275 -3.87 -8.19 -20.62
C GLU A 275 -2.73 -9.22 -20.69
N LEU A 276 -1.60 -8.89 -20.08
CA LEU A 276 -0.36 -9.65 -20.19
C LEU A 276 -0.36 -10.88 -19.28
N ARG A 277 0.24 -11.95 -19.78
CA ARG A 277 0.77 -13.04 -18.93
C ARG A 277 2.21 -12.72 -18.60
N THR A 278 2.55 -12.72 -17.32
CA THR A 278 3.87 -12.36 -16.83
C THR A 278 4.55 -13.55 -16.16
N VAL A 279 5.88 -13.55 -16.24
CA VAL A 279 6.75 -14.37 -15.39
C VAL A 279 7.66 -13.41 -14.65
N THR A 280 7.83 -13.65 -13.36
CA THR A 280 8.81 -12.93 -12.57
C THR A 280 9.91 -13.88 -12.16
N VAL A 281 11.16 -13.42 -12.25
CA VAL A 281 12.34 -14.16 -11.80
C VAL A 281 12.94 -13.38 -10.64
N GLU A 282 12.94 -13.97 -9.45
CA GLU A 282 13.52 -13.37 -8.25
C GLU A 282 15.02 -13.16 -8.42
N TRP A 283 15.63 -12.21 -7.69
CA TRP A 283 17.05 -11.88 -7.88
C TRP A 283 18.01 -13.07 -7.76
N ASP A 284 17.78 -13.94 -6.77
CA ASP A 284 18.61 -15.10 -6.43
C ASP A 284 18.17 -16.40 -7.12
N ASP A 285 17.01 -16.37 -7.79
CA ASP A 285 16.47 -17.52 -8.51
C ASP A 285 17.28 -17.86 -9.79
N PRO A 286 17.27 -19.15 -10.21
CA PRO A 286 17.80 -19.58 -11.49
C PRO A 286 17.24 -18.79 -12.66
N LEU A 287 18.03 -18.65 -13.73
CA LEU A 287 17.53 -18.05 -14.97
C LEU A 287 16.40 -18.90 -15.56
N PRO A 288 15.36 -18.27 -16.14
CA PRO A 288 14.22 -18.99 -16.69
C PRO A 288 14.64 -19.82 -17.91
N ASP A 289 14.07 -21.01 -18.04
CA ASP A 289 14.19 -21.84 -19.23
C ASP A 289 12.98 -21.66 -20.18
N ASP A 290 13.01 -22.35 -21.33
CA ASP A 290 11.98 -22.21 -22.36
C ASP A 290 10.58 -22.64 -21.90
N GLY A 291 10.52 -23.55 -20.92
CA GLY A 291 9.29 -24.08 -20.31
C GLY A 291 8.66 -23.13 -19.30
N ASP A 292 9.45 -22.25 -18.69
CA ASP A 292 8.97 -21.23 -17.75
C ASP A 292 8.27 -20.07 -18.49
N LEU A 293 8.64 -19.81 -19.75
CA LEU A 293 8.19 -18.63 -20.48
C LEU A 293 6.75 -18.76 -21.01
N PRO A 294 5.96 -17.67 -20.97
CA PRO A 294 4.62 -17.67 -21.55
C PRO A 294 4.67 -17.91 -23.08
N PRO A 295 3.53 -18.29 -23.70
CA PRO A 295 3.46 -18.47 -25.14
C PRO A 295 3.84 -17.17 -25.88
N GLY A 296 4.74 -17.25 -26.86
CA GLY A 296 5.24 -16.08 -27.59
C GLY A 296 6.62 -16.30 -28.21
N GLN A 297 7.05 -15.39 -29.07
CA GLN A 297 8.39 -15.42 -29.69
C GLN A 297 9.25 -14.19 -29.33
N GLU A 298 8.59 -13.08 -28.99
CA GLU A 298 9.21 -11.82 -28.60
C GLU A 298 8.69 -11.40 -27.22
N PHE A 299 9.60 -10.93 -26.37
CA PHE A 299 9.36 -10.64 -24.96
C PHE A 299 9.89 -9.28 -24.57
N GLY A 300 9.19 -8.60 -23.67
CA GLY A 300 9.67 -7.45 -22.95
C GLY A 300 10.27 -7.91 -21.62
N VAL A 301 11.43 -7.36 -21.28
CA VAL A 301 12.15 -7.65 -20.03
C VAL A 301 12.51 -6.34 -19.36
N PHE A 302 12.23 -6.21 -18.06
CA PHE A 302 12.65 -5.06 -17.26
C PHE A 302 12.91 -5.47 -15.81
N PRO A 303 13.87 -4.83 -15.12
CA PRO A 303 14.04 -4.99 -13.68
C PRO A 303 12.89 -4.30 -12.95
N TRP A 304 12.25 -5.00 -12.03
CA TRP A 304 11.17 -4.47 -11.20
C TRP A 304 11.64 -3.20 -10.49
N PRO A 305 10.96 -2.05 -10.63
CA PRO A 305 11.35 -0.77 -10.01
C PRO A 305 11.73 -0.95 -8.52
N ALA A 306 12.83 -0.32 -8.10
CA ALA A 306 13.20 -0.28 -6.67
C ALA A 306 12.10 0.47 -5.92
N GLU A 307 11.89 0.15 -4.63
CA GLU A 307 10.82 0.75 -3.81
C GLU A 307 10.85 2.29 -3.85
N ASP A 308 12.05 2.86 -4.01
CA ASP A 308 12.31 4.30 -3.93
C ASP A 308 12.41 5.01 -5.30
N ALA A 309 12.33 4.25 -6.40
CA ALA A 309 12.53 4.80 -7.74
C ALA A 309 11.29 5.59 -8.22
N VAL A 310 11.26 6.90 -7.94
CA VAL A 310 10.40 7.93 -8.57
C VAL A 310 8.95 7.48 -8.80
N ARG A 311 8.22 7.38 -7.67
CA ARG A 311 6.76 7.48 -7.47
C ARG A 311 5.84 7.19 -8.68
N LEU A 312 5.55 5.92 -8.86
CA LEU A 312 4.19 5.38 -9.01
C LEU A 312 4.21 3.96 -8.42
N GLU A 313 4.20 3.95 -7.08
CA GLU A 313 4.35 2.82 -6.15
C GLU A 313 4.10 1.42 -6.74
N ALA A 314 5.09 0.55 -6.58
CA ALA A 314 5.11 -0.82 -7.10
C ALA A 314 4.64 -1.85 -6.05
N VAL A 315 4.49 -3.12 -6.47
CA VAL A 315 4.10 -4.26 -5.63
C VAL A 315 5.02 -5.44 -5.95
N VAL A 316 5.68 -6.02 -4.95
CA VAL A 316 6.67 -7.09 -5.17
C VAL A 316 5.97 -8.42 -5.60
N PRO A 317 6.52 -9.17 -6.55
CA PRO A 317 6.19 -10.58 -6.80
C PRO A 317 6.33 -11.45 -5.54
N GLY A 318 5.52 -12.48 -5.41
CA GLY A 318 5.64 -13.51 -4.38
C GLY A 318 6.06 -14.86 -4.95
N ASP A 319 6.43 -15.77 -4.06
CA ASP A 319 7.05 -17.08 -4.33
C ASP A 319 6.26 -18.03 -5.27
N ASP A 320 4.99 -17.74 -5.58
CA ASP A 320 4.13 -18.49 -6.52
C ASP A 320 3.95 -17.78 -7.88
N GLY A 321 4.71 -16.72 -8.13
CA GLY A 321 4.53 -15.82 -9.28
C GLY A 321 3.32 -14.89 -9.15
N CYS A 322 2.59 -14.92 -8.02
CA CYS A 322 1.60 -13.91 -7.68
C CYS A 322 2.25 -12.81 -6.86
N VAL A 323 1.93 -11.58 -7.21
CA VAL A 323 2.33 -10.38 -6.47
C VAL A 323 1.88 -10.45 -5.00
N THR A 324 2.84 -10.52 -4.07
CA THR A 324 2.64 -10.35 -2.62
C THR A 324 3.37 -9.10 -2.16
N ALA A 325 2.66 -8.15 -1.57
CA ALA A 325 3.31 -7.05 -0.86
C ALA A 325 4.16 -7.63 0.28
N ARG A 326 5.49 -7.59 0.14
CA ARG A 326 6.43 -7.74 1.24
C ARG A 326 6.80 -6.33 1.69
N TRP A 327 6.66 -6.07 2.98
CA TRP A 327 7.52 -5.10 3.65
C TRP A 327 8.45 -5.92 4.56
N VAL A 328 9.75 -5.85 4.29
CA VAL A 328 10.76 -5.99 5.34
C VAL A 328 11.01 -4.57 5.79
N ALA A 329 10.67 -4.27 7.04
CA ALA A 329 11.07 -3.01 7.64
C ALA A 329 12.58 -2.85 7.46
N SER A 330 13.03 -1.80 6.80
CA SER A 330 14.42 -1.37 6.92
C SER A 330 14.64 -1.01 8.38
N SER A 331 15.06 -1.99 9.17
CA SER A 331 15.68 -1.77 10.46
C SER A 331 17.05 -1.16 10.21
N THR A 332 17.08 0.13 9.87
CA THR A 332 18.28 0.94 10.03
C THR A 332 18.19 1.61 11.39
N SER A 333 18.90 0.96 12.31
CA SER A 333 19.36 1.37 13.64
C SER A 333 19.64 2.84 13.85
#